data_AF-U3U3A0-F1
#
_entry.id   AF-U3U3A0-F1
#
_cell.length_a   1.000
_cell.length_b   1.000
_cell.length_c   1.000
_cell.angle_alpha   90.00
_cell.angle_beta   90.00
_cell.angle_gamma   90.00
#
_symmetry.space_group_name_H-M   'P 1'
#
loop_
_entity.id
_entity.type
_entity.pdbx_description
1 polymer ?
#
loop_
_entity_poly.entity_id
_entity_poly.type
_entity_poly.pdbx_seq_one_letter_code
_entity_poly.pdbx_strand_id
1 'polypeptide(L)'
;MSLNEQSIYDAALARWGHDRQMLKTIDACGQLAAALSRFLTHEQNVRQVCIAAAEVDIMIGQLRANGMGAIMEDEKIRRLQRLAQRLLAENLPETEEIAFAPDRLINEALDAGEQALALYNRGRSTAADKRLAARFIRKAVGHFWHAAQHCISEAQREATLSREVSA
;
A
#
# COMPACT_ATOMS: atom_id res chain seq x y z
N MET A 1 11.49 -1.25 -35.28
CA MET A 1 11.38 -0.26 -34.19
C MET A 1 10.72 -0.94 -33.02
N SER A 2 11.38 -1.07 -31.88
CA SER A 2 10.72 -1.52 -30.65
C SER A 2 9.67 -0.48 -30.25
N LEU A 3 8.43 -0.89 -30.02
CA LEU A 3 7.43 -0.02 -29.41
C LEU A 3 7.98 0.43 -28.04
N ASN A 4 8.21 1.73 -27.88
CA ASN A 4 8.47 2.32 -26.57
C ASN A 4 7.18 2.90 -26.00
N GLU A 5 7.07 2.99 -24.68
CA GLU A 5 5.84 3.44 -24.00
C GLU A 5 5.39 4.82 -24.47
N GLN A 6 6.33 5.73 -24.71
CA GLN A 6 6.04 7.07 -25.23
C GLN A 6 5.29 7.03 -26.56
N SER A 7 5.73 6.20 -27.52
CA SER A 7 5.05 6.06 -28.82
C SER A 7 3.63 5.52 -28.71
N ILE A 8 3.36 4.67 -27.70
CA ILE A 8 2.02 4.15 -27.42
C ILE A 8 1.16 5.26 -26.83
N TYR A 9 1.70 6.07 -25.93
CA TYR A 9 0.98 7.18 -25.29
C TYR A 9 0.65 8.29 -26.28
N ASP A 10 1.60 8.65 -27.14
CA ASP A 10 1.39 9.63 -28.21
C ASP A 10 0.30 9.15 -29.18
N ALA A 11 0.33 7.86 -29.56
CA ALA A 11 -0.70 7.26 -30.41
C ALA A 11 -2.07 7.25 -29.72
N ALA A 12 -2.13 6.96 -28.41
CA ALA A 12 -3.36 7.02 -27.63
C ALA A 12 -3.93 8.44 -27.57
N LEU A 13 -3.09 9.47 -27.44
CA LEU A 13 -3.52 10.86 -27.43
C LEU A 13 -4.06 11.27 -28.80
N ALA A 14 -3.33 10.95 -29.87
CA ALA A 14 -3.75 11.24 -31.23
C ALA A 14 -5.08 10.55 -31.60
N ARG A 15 -5.31 9.33 -31.09
CA ARG A 15 -6.51 8.54 -31.43
C ARG A 15 -7.75 8.95 -30.65
N TRP A 16 -7.63 9.23 -29.36
CA TRP A 16 -8.78 9.39 -28.47
C TRP A 16 -8.90 10.76 -27.82
N GLY A 17 -7.83 11.57 -27.85
CA GLY A 17 -7.81 12.90 -27.24
C GLY A 17 -7.70 12.88 -25.72
N HIS A 18 -7.46 14.07 -25.16
CA HIS A 18 -7.18 14.28 -23.74
C HIS A 18 -8.35 13.88 -22.83
N ASP A 19 -9.56 14.39 -23.10
CA ASP A 19 -10.74 14.15 -22.25
C ASP A 19 -11.07 12.66 -22.11
N ARG A 20 -10.88 11.89 -23.18
CA ARG A 20 -11.14 10.45 -23.15
C ARG A 20 -10.15 9.72 -22.27
N GLN A 21 -8.89 10.15 -22.22
CA GLN A 21 -7.89 9.60 -21.32
C GLN A 21 -8.15 10.01 -19.86
N MET A 22 -8.62 11.23 -19.62
CA MET A 22 -9.06 11.65 -18.28
C MET A 22 -10.22 10.77 -17.78
N LEU A 23 -11.24 10.53 -18.61
CA LEU A 23 -12.33 9.61 -18.28
C LEU A 23 -11.82 8.18 -18.02
N LYS A 24 -10.92 7.67 -18.87
CA LYS A 24 -10.35 6.33 -18.66
C LYS A 24 -9.49 6.22 -17.40
N THR A 25 -8.84 7.32 -16.99
CA THR A 25 -8.11 7.39 -15.71
C THR A 25 -9.09 7.27 -14.54
N ILE A 26 -10.24 7.95 -14.61
CA ILE A 26 -11.30 7.85 -13.60
C ILE A 26 -11.79 6.39 -13.50
N ASP A 27 -12.06 5.74 -14.64
CA ASP A 27 -12.49 4.34 -14.68
C ASP A 27 -11.44 3.40 -14.06
N ALA A 28 -10.16 3.58 -14.39
CA ALA A 28 -9.07 2.77 -13.84
C ALA A 28 -8.96 2.94 -12.31
N CYS A 29 -9.07 4.18 -11.82
CA CYS A 29 -9.09 4.46 -10.37
C CYS A 29 -10.30 3.82 -9.69
N GLY A 30 -11.48 3.85 -10.31
CA GLY A 30 -12.69 3.20 -9.80
C GLY A 30 -12.54 1.67 -9.73
N GLN A 31 -11.94 1.06 -10.75
CA GLN A 31 -11.61 -0.36 -10.77
C GLN A 31 -10.62 -0.73 -9.67
N LEU A 32 -9.56 0.06 -9.47
CA LEU A 32 -8.58 -0.16 -8.40
C LEU A 32 -9.22 -0.04 -7.02
N ALA A 33 -10.07 0.97 -6.79
CA ALA A 33 -10.80 1.12 -5.53
C ALA A 33 -11.68 -0.11 -5.24
N ALA A 34 -12.41 -0.61 -6.25
CA ALA A 34 -13.20 -1.83 -6.12
C ALA A 34 -12.32 -3.07 -5.91
N ALA A 35 -11.18 -3.17 -6.59
CA ALA A 35 -10.22 -4.27 -6.45
C ALA A 35 -9.61 -4.31 -5.03
N LEU A 36 -9.28 -3.15 -4.46
CA LEU A 36 -8.80 -3.07 -3.07
C LEU A 36 -9.92 -3.43 -2.08
N SER A 37 -11.11 -2.88 -2.27
CA SER A 37 -12.26 -3.13 -1.39
C SER A 37 -12.56 -4.62 -1.27
N ARG A 38 -12.78 -5.32 -2.40
CA ARG A 38 -13.09 -6.76 -2.31
C ARG A 38 -11.89 -7.64 -1.98
N PHE A 39 -10.65 -7.15 -2.12
CA PHE A 39 -9.48 -7.87 -1.62
C PHE A 39 -9.47 -7.87 -0.09
N LEU A 40 -9.79 -6.73 0.52
CA LEU A 40 -9.92 -6.58 1.96
C LEU A 40 -11.11 -7.35 2.55
N THR A 41 -12.19 -7.57 1.76
CA THR A 41 -13.31 -8.43 2.17
C THR A 41 -13.14 -9.91 1.77
N HIS A 42 -11.97 -10.29 1.25
CA HIS A 42 -11.64 -11.66 0.80
C HIS A 42 -12.49 -12.23 -0.34
N GLU A 43 -13.17 -11.38 -1.11
CA GLU A 43 -13.95 -11.79 -2.29
C GLU A 43 -13.10 -11.84 -3.58
N GLN A 44 -11.85 -11.35 -3.54
CA GLN A 44 -10.91 -11.48 -4.66
C GLN A 44 -9.46 -11.62 -4.19
N ASN A 45 -8.59 -12.14 -5.05
CA ASN A 45 -7.17 -12.32 -4.78
C ASN A 45 -6.33 -11.08 -5.17
N VAL A 46 -5.08 -11.06 -4.73
CA VAL A 46 -4.14 -9.95 -4.97
C VAL A 46 -3.88 -9.68 -6.45
N ARG A 47 -4.03 -10.69 -7.32
CA ARG A 47 -3.83 -10.53 -8.77
C ARG A 47 -4.76 -9.47 -9.37
N GLN A 48 -6.01 -9.40 -8.90
CA GLN A 48 -6.97 -8.40 -9.39
C GLN A 48 -6.58 -6.98 -8.97
N VAL A 49 -5.99 -6.82 -7.78
CA VAL A 49 -5.41 -5.55 -7.33
C VAL A 49 -4.26 -5.14 -8.24
N CYS A 50 -3.33 -6.06 -8.54
CA CYS A 50 -2.18 -5.77 -9.40
C CYS A 50 -2.60 -5.38 -10.83
N ILE A 51 -3.61 -6.04 -11.40
CA ILE A 51 -4.13 -5.69 -12.74
C ILE A 51 -4.69 -4.27 -12.75
N ALA A 52 -5.55 -3.94 -11.79
CA ALA A 52 -6.15 -2.61 -11.72
C ALA A 52 -5.09 -1.53 -11.42
N ALA A 53 -4.08 -1.85 -10.60
CA ALA A 53 -2.96 -0.95 -10.32
C ALA A 53 -2.11 -0.67 -11.57
N ALA A 54 -1.84 -1.70 -12.38
CA ALA A 54 -1.13 -1.54 -13.65
C ALA A 54 -1.91 -0.68 -14.65
N GLU A 55 -3.24 -0.81 -14.72
CA GLU A 55 -4.08 0.08 -15.53
C GLU A 55 -3.95 1.54 -15.07
N VAL A 56 -4.03 1.80 -13.75
CA VAL A 56 -3.85 3.15 -13.20
C VAL A 56 -2.46 3.69 -13.53
N ASP A 57 -1.40 2.88 -13.39
CA ASP A 57 -0.04 3.32 -13.66
C ASP A 57 0.17 3.71 -15.14
N ILE A 58 -0.38 2.92 -16.07
CA ILE A 58 -0.40 3.27 -17.50
C ILE A 58 -1.14 4.58 -17.74
N MET A 59 -2.33 4.76 -17.13
CA MET A 59 -3.11 5.98 -17.31
C MET A 59 -2.38 7.21 -16.74
N ILE A 60 -1.75 7.08 -15.58
CA ILE A 60 -0.90 8.12 -14.99
C ILE A 60 0.31 8.40 -15.89
N GLY A 61 0.93 7.37 -16.48
CA GLY A 61 1.99 7.50 -17.48
C GLY A 61 1.56 8.33 -18.68
N GLN A 62 0.37 8.07 -19.23
CA GLN A 62 -0.21 8.87 -20.31
C GLN A 62 -0.43 10.33 -19.90
N LEU A 63 -0.97 10.60 -18.70
CA LEU A 63 -1.13 11.99 -18.23
C LEU A 63 0.20 12.72 -18.11
N ARG A 64 1.25 12.05 -17.63
CA ARG A 64 2.60 12.63 -17.56
C ARG A 64 3.13 12.98 -18.95
N ALA A 65 2.99 12.06 -19.90
CA ALA A 65 3.41 12.25 -21.30
C ALA A 65 2.64 13.39 -21.99
N ASN A 66 1.37 13.59 -21.63
CA ASN A 66 0.50 14.60 -22.23
C ASN A 66 0.61 15.99 -21.58
N GLY A 67 1.80 16.34 -21.08
CA GLY A 67 2.10 17.68 -20.58
C GLY A 67 1.79 17.93 -19.10
N MET A 68 1.27 16.94 -18.35
CA MET A 68 1.07 17.09 -16.90
C MET A 68 2.30 16.65 -16.08
N GLY A 69 3.32 16.07 -16.71
CA GLY A 69 4.46 15.44 -16.04
C GLY A 69 5.19 16.34 -15.05
N ALA A 70 5.57 17.55 -15.46
CA ALA A 70 6.29 18.50 -14.60
C ALA A 70 5.47 18.90 -13.37
N ILE A 71 4.20 19.27 -13.58
CA ILE A 71 3.27 19.65 -12.50
C ILE A 71 3.08 18.49 -11.52
N MET A 72 2.92 17.27 -12.03
CA MET A 72 2.76 16.08 -11.21
C MET A 72 4.01 15.77 -10.38
N GLU A 73 5.21 15.94 -10.95
CA GLU A 73 6.45 15.72 -10.21
C GLU A 73 6.66 16.78 -9.13
N ASP A 74 6.40 18.06 -9.42
CA ASP A 74 6.45 19.13 -8.42
C ASP A 74 5.46 18.90 -7.26
N GLU A 75 4.25 18.45 -7.58
CA GLU A 75 3.21 18.10 -6.61
C GLU A 75 3.57 16.84 -5.79
N LYS A 76 4.25 15.87 -6.40
CA LYS A 76 4.77 14.67 -5.74
C LYS A 76 5.91 15.01 -4.78
N ILE A 77 6.89 15.79 -5.21
CA ILE A 77 8.00 16.28 -4.37
C ILE A 77 7.44 17.00 -3.15
N ARG A 78 6.50 17.94 -3.33
CA ARG A 78 5.87 18.67 -2.23
C ARG A 78 5.12 17.75 -1.26
N ARG A 79 4.43 16.71 -1.74
CA ARG A 79 3.75 15.72 -0.88
C ARG A 79 4.74 14.85 -0.14
N LEU A 80 5.81 14.40 -0.78
CA LEU A 80 6.88 13.61 -0.16
C LEU A 80 7.60 14.41 0.91
N GLN A 81 7.91 15.69 0.68
CA GLN A 81 8.49 16.56 1.70
C GLN A 81 7.57 16.69 2.92
N ARG A 82 6.26 16.88 2.73
CA ARG A 82 5.29 16.89 3.84
C ARG A 82 5.21 15.55 4.57
N LEU A 83 5.29 14.44 3.85
CA LEU A 83 5.29 13.10 4.44
C LEU A 83 6.58 12.86 5.25
N ALA A 84 7.73 13.22 4.68
CA ALA A 84 9.02 13.18 5.36
C ALA A 84 9.02 14.04 6.61
N GLN A 85 8.46 15.25 6.58
CA GLN A 85 8.31 16.07 7.79
C GLN A 85 7.46 15.38 8.87
N ARG A 86 6.38 14.66 8.50
CA ARG A 86 5.55 13.97 9.49
C ARG A 86 6.21 12.72 10.08
N LEU A 87 7.05 12.04 9.29
CA LEU A 87 7.62 10.74 9.66
C LEU A 87 9.07 10.85 10.15
N LEU A 88 9.81 11.88 9.75
CA LEU A 88 11.25 12.04 9.93
C LEU A 88 11.62 13.37 10.61
N ALA A 89 10.68 14.30 10.83
CA ALA A 89 10.99 15.48 11.63
C ALA A 89 10.92 15.13 13.11
N GLU A 90 12.06 14.76 13.66
CA GLU A 90 12.38 15.06 15.05
C GLU A 90 13.76 15.70 15.11
N ASN A 91 13.86 16.80 15.87
CA ASN A 91 15.09 17.09 16.61
C ASN A 91 15.29 15.98 17.66
N LEU A 92 15.63 14.76 17.22
CA LEU A 92 16.07 13.69 18.11
C LEU A 92 17.60 13.84 18.30
N PRO A 93 18.10 13.85 19.55
CA PRO A 93 19.52 13.64 19.77
C PRO A 93 19.89 12.29 19.16
N GLU A 94 20.94 12.25 18.30
CA GLU A 94 21.50 11.07 17.63
C GLU A 94 20.71 9.79 17.90
N THR A 95 19.60 9.62 17.19
CA THR A 95 18.72 8.49 17.42
C THR A 95 19.52 7.24 17.09
N GLU A 96 19.79 6.41 18.10
CA GLU A 96 19.90 4.96 17.88
C GLU A 96 18.80 4.62 16.86
N GLU A 97 19.16 4.01 15.74
CA GLU A 97 18.18 3.55 14.75
C GLU A 97 17.02 2.92 15.52
N ILE A 98 15.85 3.58 15.51
CA ILE A 98 14.63 2.93 16.00
C ILE A 98 14.33 1.90 14.93
N ALA A 99 15.07 0.80 14.98
CA ALA A 99 14.87 -0.37 14.15
C ALA A 99 13.42 -0.75 14.39
N PHE A 100 12.63 -0.73 13.32
CA PHE A 100 11.31 -1.30 13.37
C PHE A 100 11.46 -2.72 13.89
N ALA A 101 10.82 -3.01 15.02
CA ALA A 101 10.99 -4.23 15.77
C ALA A 101 9.75 -5.12 15.52
N PRO A 102 9.78 -6.06 14.55
CA PRO A 102 8.60 -6.83 14.17
C PRO A 102 8.12 -7.74 15.32
N ASP A 103 9.05 -8.16 16.18
CA ASP A 103 8.80 -8.90 17.43
C ASP A 103 7.82 -8.15 18.35
N ARG A 104 7.93 -6.83 18.47
CA ARG A 104 6.99 -6.03 19.26
C ARG A 104 5.57 -6.12 18.71
N LEU A 105 5.40 -5.96 17.39
CA LEU A 105 4.08 -6.07 16.77
C LEU A 105 3.50 -7.48 16.90
N ILE A 106 4.34 -8.51 16.76
CA ILE A 106 3.96 -9.91 16.95
C ILE A 106 3.48 -10.14 18.39
N ASN A 107 4.22 -9.68 19.39
CA ASN A 107 3.85 -9.81 20.80
C ASN A 107 2.54 -9.06 21.11
N GLU A 108 2.40 -7.82 20.62
CA GLU A 108 1.15 -7.06 20.80
C GLU A 108 -0.05 -7.71 20.07
N ALA A 109 0.20 -8.44 18.98
CA ALA A 109 -0.83 -9.20 18.29
C ALA A 109 -1.27 -10.45 19.08
N LEU A 110 -0.31 -11.17 19.66
CA LEU A 110 -0.55 -12.33 20.52
C LEU A 110 -1.35 -11.92 21.76
N ASP A 111 -0.95 -10.85 22.46
CA ASP A 111 -1.67 -10.30 23.62
C ASP A 111 -3.12 -9.92 23.27
N ALA A 112 -3.33 -9.30 22.11
CA ALA A 112 -4.67 -8.97 21.65
C ALA A 112 -5.48 -10.24 21.33
N GLY A 113 -4.85 -11.27 20.77
CA GLY A 113 -5.46 -12.59 20.55
C GLY A 113 -5.90 -13.26 21.85
N GLU A 114 -5.06 -13.24 22.88
CA GLU A 114 -5.38 -13.78 24.21
C GLU A 114 -6.56 -13.05 24.86
N GLN A 115 -6.57 -11.71 24.80
CA GLN A 115 -7.69 -10.91 25.30
C GLN A 115 -9.00 -11.23 24.58
N ALA A 116 -8.95 -11.42 23.26
CA ALA A 116 -10.12 -11.84 22.50
C ALA A 116 -10.62 -13.23 22.92
N LEU A 117 -9.70 -14.18 23.09
CA LEU A 117 -10.03 -15.55 23.48
C LEU A 117 -10.66 -15.60 24.88
N ALA A 118 -10.11 -14.84 25.83
CA ALA A 118 -10.64 -14.73 27.20
C ALA A 118 -12.08 -14.16 27.22
N LEU A 119 -12.35 -13.15 26.40
CA LEU A 119 -13.68 -12.55 26.27
C LEU A 119 -14.69 -13.48 25.58
N TYR A 120 -14.24 -14.24 24.58
CA TYR A 120 -15.09 -15.17 23.82
C TYR A 120 -15.44 -16.42 24.63
N ASN A 121 -14.47 -17.02 25.31
CA ASN A 121 -14.63 -18.24 26.10
C ASN A 121 -15.16 -18.01 27.52
N ARG A 122 -15.47 -16.75 27.87
CA ARG A 122 -16.08 -16.44 29.16
C ARG A 122 -17.41 -17.18 29.27
N GLY A 123 -17.59 -18.00 30.31
CA GLY A 123 -18.74 -18.91 30.45
C GLY A 123 -20.14 -18.25 30.39
N ARG A 124 -20.24 -16.92 30.53
CA ARG A 124 -21.43 -16.12 30.20
C ARG A 124 -21.10 -14.94 29.28
N SER A 125 -20.41 -15.20 28.16
CA SER A 125 -20.03 -14.16 27.20
C SER A 125 -21.27 -13.46 26.62
N THR A 126 -21.38 -12.16 26.87
CA THR A 126 -22.49 -11.33 26.39
C THR A 126 -22.28 -10.90 24.94
N ALA A 127 -23.31 -10.31 24.31
CA ALA A 127 -23.16 -9.70 23.00
C ALA A 127 -22.13 -8.55 22.99
N ALA A 128 -21.94 -7.86 24.12
CA ALA A 128 -20.92 -6.82 24.27
C ALA A 128 -19.52 -7.43 24.31
N ASP A 129 -19.32 -8.52 25.05
CA ASP A 129 -18.03 -9.24 25.13
C ASP A 129 -17.60 -9.75 23.75
N LYS A 130 -18.52 -10.30 22.97
CA LYS A 130 -18.24 -10.78 21.60
C LYS A 130 -17.83 -9.64 20.66
N ARG A 131 -18.46 -8.47 20.75
CA ARG A 131 -18.07 -7.28 19.96
C ARG A 131 -16.69 -6.78 20.37
N LEU A 132 -16.40 -6.80 21.67
CA LEU A 132 -15.09 -6.41 22.18
C LEU A 132 -14.00 -7.41 21.76
N ALA A 133 -14.27 -8.72 21.83
CA ALA A 133 -13.38 -9.76 21.31
C ALA A 133 -13.10 -9.55 19.82
N ALA A 134 -14.11 -9.26 19.01
CA ALA A 134 -13.95 -8.96 17.57
C ALA A 134 -13.10 -7.71 17.30
N ARG A 135 -13.11 -6.71 18.20
CA ARG A 135 -12.20 -5.56 18.12
C ARG A 135 -10.75 -5.98 18.37
N PHE A 136 -10.50 -6.79 19.40
CA PHE A 136 -9.16 -7.30 19.70
C PHE A 136 -8.60 -8.20 18.59
N ILE A 137 -9.43 -9.07 18.00
CA ILE A 137 -9.04 -9.89 16.85
C ILE A 137 -8.59 -9.00 15.68
N ARG A 138 -9.35 -7.95 15.34
CA ARG A 138 -8.97 -7.03 14.26
C ARG A 138 -7.67 -6.30 14.54
N LYS A 139 -7.41 -5.93 15.80
CA LYS A 139 -6.12 -5.35 16.21
C LYS A 139 -4.98 -6.36 15.98
N ALA A 140 -5.14 -7.61 16.44
CA ALA A 140 -4.15 -8.66 16.25
C ALA A 140 -3.84 -8.91 14.76
N VAL A 141 -4.88 -9.02 13.93
CA VAL A 141 -4.72 -9.18 12.47
C VAL A 141 -3.95 -8.01 11.85
N GLY A 142 -4.27 -6.77 12.23
CA GLY A 142 -3.57 -5.59 11.73
C GLY A 142 -2.09 -5.59 12.10
N HIS A 143 -1.76 -5.98 13.33
CA HIS A 143 -0.37 -6.07 13.78
C HIS A 143 0.41 -7.20 13.08
N PHE A 144 -0.19 -8.39 12.95
CA PHE A 144 0.42 -9.49 12.19
C PHE A 144 0.64 -9.13 10.71
N TRP A 145 -0.34 -8.46 10.09
CA TRP A 145 -0.20 -8.00 8.72
C TRP A 145 0.96 -7.02 8.58
N HIS A 146 1.07 -6.06 9.49
CA HIS A 146 2.13 -5.06 9.46
C HIS A 146 3.51 -5.70 9.67
N ALA A 147 3.66 -6.59 10.65
CA ALA A 147 4.89 -7.33 10.87
C ALA A 147 5.28 -8.16 9.63
N ALA A 148 4.32 -8.86 9.02
CA ALA A 148 4.57 -9.65 7.81
C ALA A 148 5.05 -8.79 6.63
N GLN A 149 4.46 -7.61 6.42
CA GLN A 149 4.90 -6.72 5.35
C GLN A 149 6.29 -6.15 5.59
N HIS A 150 6.65 -5.90 6.85
CA HIS A 150 8.01 -5.48 7.17
C HIS A 150 9.04 -6.56 6.85
N CYS A 151 8.80 -7.81 7.29
CA CYS A 151 9.68 -8.93 7.00
C CYS A 151 9.88 -9.14 5.49
N ILE A 152 8.81 -8.98 4.70
CA ILE A 152 8.88 -9.04 3.23
C ILE A 152 9.75 -7.90 2.68
N SER A 153 9.58 -6.68 3.18
CA SER A 153 10.36 -5.52 2.74
C SER A 153 11.84 -5.67 3.05
N GLU A 154 12.19 -6.18 4.24
CA GLU A 154 13.58 -6.46 4.63
C GLU A 154 14.22 -7.49 3.70
N ALA A 155 13.55 -8.62 3.49
CA ALA A 155 14.04 -9.68 2.60
C ALA A 155 14.29 -9.17 1.17
N GLN A 156 13.44 -8.26 0.67
CA GLN A 156 13.62 -7.64 -0.65
C GLN A 156 14.83 -6.70 -0.69
N ARG A 157 15.10 -5.93 0.38
CA ARG A 157 16.28 -5.04 0.47
C ARG A 157 17.57 -5.85 0.52
N GLU A 158 17.64 -6.88 1.36
CA GLU A 158 18.79 -7.77 1.46
C GLU A 158 19.11 -8.48 0.14
N ALA A 159 18.08 -8.96 -0.56
CA ALA A 159 18.23 -9.59 -1.87
C ALA A 159 18.75 -8.62 -2.95
N THR A 160 18.40 -7.33 -2.85
CA THR A 160 18.87 -6.29 -3.77
C THR A 160 20.33 -5.97 -3.51
N LEU A 161 20.72 -5.74 -2.25
CA LEU A 161 22.10 -5.51 -1.84
C LEU A 161 23.03 -6.68 -2.22
N SER A 162 22.58 -7.92 -2.03
CA SER A 162 23.38 -9.11 -2.38
C SER A 162 23.64 -9.23 -3.88
N ARG A 163 22.75 -8.72 -4.73
CA ARG A 163 22.92 -8.70 -6.20
C ARG A 163 23.91 -7.62 -6.64
N GLU A 164 23.93 -6.47 -5.96
CA GLU A 164 24.88 -5.39 -6.25
C GLU A 164 26.30 -5.74 -5.81
N VAL A 165 26.48 -6.50 -4.72
CA VAL A 165 27.79 -6.96 -4.25
C VAL A 165 28.37 -8.10 -5.12
N SER A 166 27.52 -8.85 -5.82
CA SER A 166 27.92 -9.98 -6.67
C SER A 166 28.14 -9.60 -8.15
N ALA A 167 27.97 -8.33 -8.51
CA ALA A 167 28.16 -7.79 -9.86
C ALA A 167 29.48 -6.99 -9.96
#